data_AF-A0A329ZB16-F1
#
_entry.id   AF-A0A329ZB16-F1
#
_cell.length_a   1.000
_cell.length_b   1.000
_cell.length_c   1.000
_cell.angle_alpha   90.00
_cell.angle_beta   90.00
_cell.angle_gamma   90.00
#
_symmetry.space_group_name_H-M   'P 1'
#
loop_
_entity.id
_entity.type
_entity.pdbx_description
1 polymer ?
#
loop_
_entity_poly.entity_id
_entity_poly.type
_entity_poly.pdbx_seq_one_letter_code
_entity_poly.pdbx_strand_id
1 'polypeptide(L)' 'MSDYFEARGVSSETYENFILPSYFDFVLKDLESGARILDFGCGFGQVLGAIKRKYGGGG' A
#
# COMPACT_ATOMS: atom_id res chain seq x y z
N MET A 1 12.24 10.22 -14.36
CA MET A 1 11.29 9.73 -13.32
C MET A 1 12.01 9.49 -11.99
N SER A 2 13.35 9.38 -11.94
CA SER A 2 14.08 9.27 -10.67
C SER A 2 14.14 10.61 -9.91
N ASP A 3 14.18 11.75 -10.60
CA ASP A 3 14.30 13.09 -10.01
C ASP A 3 13.24 13.40 -8.92
N TYR A 4 12.00 12.92 -9.07
CA TYR A 4 10.94 13.17 -8.08
C TYR A 4 11.21 12.46 -6.76
N PHE A 5 11.48 11.15 -6.79
CA PHE A 5 11.69 10.37 -5.57
C PHE A 5 13.06 10.67 -4.95
N GLU A 6 14.07 10.94 -5.77
CA GLU A 6 15.37 11.42 -5.34
C GLU A 6 15.26 12.79 -4.64
N ALA A 7 14.55 13.77 -5.24
CA ALA A 7 14.34 15.08 -4.61
C ALA A 7 13.52 14.99 -3.31
N ARG A 8 12.69 13.95 -3.16
CA ARG A 8 11.95 13.65 -1.94
C ARG A 8 12.77 12.87 -0.92
N GLY A 9 13.96 12.38 -1.29
CA GLY A 9 14.85 11.61 -0.42
C GLY A 9 14.25 10.27 0.01
N VAL A 10 13.46 9.62 -0.86
CA VAL A 10 12.76 8.37 -0.55
C VAL A 10 13.09 7.27 -1.56
N SER A 11 13.04 6.03 -1.10
CA SER A 11 13.27 4.82 -1.90
C SER A 11 12.23 3.73 -1.57
N SER A 12 12.27 2.61 -2.28
CA SER A 12 11.46 1.42 -1.98
C SER A 12 11.66 0.94 -0.53
N GLU A 13 12.90 0.95 -0.05
CA GLU A 13 13.28 0.48 1.29
C GLU A 13 12.69 1.37 2.39
N THR A 14 12.52 2.68 2.10
CA THR A 14 11.86 3.62 3.02
C THR A 14 10.47 3.13 3.43
N TYR A 15 9.80 2.38 2.55
CA TYR A 15 8.42 1.96 2.73
C TYR A 15 8.23 0.46 2.95
N GLU A 16 9.31 -0.32 3.10
CA GLU A 16 9.25 -1.78 3.29
C GLU A 16 8.30 -2.16 4.43
N ASN A 17 8.44 -1.45 5.55
CA ASN A 17 7.67 -1.64 6.78
C ASN A 17 6.52 -0.64 6.94
N PHE A 18 6.02 -0.07 5.84
CA PHE A 18 4.90 0.86 5.88
C PHE A 18 3.70 0.25 6.64
N ILE A 19 3.19 0.99 7.62
CA ILE A 19 2.06 0.60 8.45
C ILE A 19 0.80 1.19 7.85
N LEU A 20 -0.17 0.32 7.53
CA LEU A 20 -1.45 0.75 7.00
C LEU A 20 -2.21 1.57 8.05
N PRO A 21 -2.63 2.81 7.76
CA PRO A 21 -3.44 3.60 8.68
C PRO A 21 -4.73 2.88 9.08
N SER A 22 -5.15 3.01 10.34
CA SER A 22 -6.28 2.28 10.91
C SER A 22 -7.62 2.54 10.22
N TYR A 23 -7.78 3.68 9.55
CA TYR A 23 -9.03 3.98 8.85
C TYR A 23 -9.31 3.01 7.69
N PHE A 24 -8.29 2.39 7.11
CA PHE A 24 -8.46 1.39 6.06
C PHE A 24 -9.23 0.18 6.57
N ASP A 25 -9.13 -0.17 7.86
CA ASP A 25 -9.82 -1.34 8.42
C ASP A 25 -11.33 -1.19 8.33
N PHE A 26 -11.87 0.04 8.40
CA PHE A 26 -13.29 0.29 8.25
C PHE A 26 -13.79 0.11 6.81
N VAL A 27 -12.92 0.30 5.82
CA VAL A 27 -13.27 0.19 4.40
C VAL A 27 -13.00 -1.22 3.89
N LEU A 28 -11.86 -1.80 4.26
CA LEU A 28 -11.38 -3.08 3.72
C LEU A 28 -12.11 -4.29 4.31
N LYS A 29 -12.58 -4.21 5.57
CA LYS A 29 -13.27 -5.34 6.24
C LYS A 29 -14.57 -5.77 5.53
N ASP A 30 -15.20 -4.83 4.83
CA ASP A 30 -16.50 -5.04 4.18
C ASP A 30 -16.33 -5.37 2.68
N LEU A 31 -15.09 -5.41 2.18
CA LEU A 31 -14.82 -5.79 0.79
C LEU A 31 -14.93 -7.30 0.61
N GLU A 32 -15.51 -7.69 -0.52
CA GLU A 32 -15.51 -9.09 -0.94
C GLU A 32 -14.08 -9.60 -1.18
N SER A 33 -13.87 -10.88 -0.88
CA SER A 33 -12.62 -11.54 -1.23
C SER A 33 -12.38 -11.46 -2.74
N GLY A 34 -11.17 -11.09 -3.14
CA GLY A 34 -10.81 -10.90 -4.55
C GLY A 34 -11.25 -9.56 -5.16
N ALA A 35 -11.76 -8.63 -4.35
CA ALA A 35 -12.00 -7.25 -4.79
C ALA A 35 -10.74 -6.64 -5.43
N ARG A 36 -10.94 -5.91 -6.54
CA ARG A 36 -9.87 -5.23 -7.25
C ARG A 36 -9.70 -3.82 -6.68
N ILE A 37 -8.49 -3.51 -6.22
CA ILE A 37 -8.16 -2.20 -5.65
C ILE A 37 -7.32 -1.42 -6.66
N LEU A 38 -7.70 -0.16 -6.90
CA LEU A 38 -6.93 0.81 -7.67
C LEU A 38 -6.44 1.92 -6.72
N ASP A 39 -5.13 2.18 -6.72
CA ASP A 39 -4.48 3.17 -5.86
C ASP A 39 -3.86 4.28 -6.72
N PHE A 40 -4.51 5.45 -6.73
CA PHE A 40 -4.03 6.60 -7.48
C PHE A 40 -2.87 7.28 -6.76
N GLY A 41 -1.76 7.51 -7.47
CA GLY A 41 -0.57 8.10 -6.85
C GLY A 41 0.11 7.15 -5.87
N CYS A 42 0.11 5.84 -6.19
CA CYS A 42 0.60 4.78 -5.32
C CYS A 42 2.08 4.89 -4.92
N GLY A 43 2.85 5.78 -5.54
CA GLY A 43 4.28 5.95 -5.23
C GLY A 43 5.05 4.66 -5.51
N PHE A 44 5.64 4.08 -4.47
CA PHE A 44 6.30 2.77 -4.53
C PHE A 44 5.35 1.60 -4.23
N GLY A 45 4.04 1.83 -4.17
CA GLY A 45 3.02 0.81 -3.93
C GLY A 45 2.88 0.41 -2.47
N GLN A 46 3.37 1.23 -1.54
CA GLN A 46 3.45 0.90 -0.12
C GLN A 46 2.10 0.61 0.54
N VAL A 47 1.04 1.29 0.11
CA VAL A 47 -0.33 1.05 0.62
C VAL A 47 -0.83 -0.32 0.17
N LEU A 48 -0.80 -0.60 -1.14
CA LEU A 48 -1.18 -1.91 -1.67
C LEU A 48 -0.33 -3.06 -1.10
N GLY A 49 0.97 -2.82 -0.93
CA GLY A 49 1.88 -3.76 -0.28
C GLY A 49 1.47 -4.07 1.17
N ALA A 50 1.16 -3.04 1.96
CA ALA A 50 0.69 -3.22 3.33
C ALA A 50 -0.68 -3.90 3.40
N ILE A 51 -1.62 -3.58 2.51
CA ILE A 51 -2.91 -4.27 2.38
C ILE A 51 -2.69 -5.75 2.09
N LYS A 52 -1.82 -6.08 1.13
CA LYS A 52 -1.51 -7.47 0.77
C LYS A 52 -0.86 -8.25 1.92
N ARG A 53 0.05 -7.64 2.70
CA ARG A 53 0.62 -8.30 3.89
C ARG A 53 -0.42 -8.54 4.98
N LYS A 54 -1.33 -7.59 5.19
CA LYS A 54 -2.33 -7.65 6.27
C LYS A 54 -3.53 -8.54 5.94
N TYR A 55 -3.99 -8.53 4.68
CA TYR A 55 -5.24 -9.16 4.24
C TYR A 55 -5.07 -10.15 3.08
N GLY A 56 -3.95 -10.09 2.35
CA GLY A 56 -3.66 -10.98 1.21
C GLY A 56 -3.10 -12.35 1.62
N GLY A 57 -3.07 -12.66 2.92
CA GLY A 57 -2.79 -13.99 3.46
C GLY A 57 -3.99 -14.91 3.30
N GLY A 58 -4.24 -15.36 2.07
CA GLY A 58 -5.23 -16.37 1.71
C GLY A 58 -4.59 -17.41 0.80
N GLY A 59 -3.95 -18.40 1.44
CA GLY A 59 -3.41 -19.63 0.89
C GLY A 59 -3.16 -20.58 2.04
#